data_AF-A0A8C7JIT9-F1
#
_entry.id   AF-A0A8C7JIT9-F1
#
_cell.length_a   1.000
_cell.length_b   1.000
_cell.length_c   1.000
_cell.angle_alpha   90.00
_cell.angle_beta   90.00
_cell.angle_gamma   90.00
#
_symmetry.space_group_name_H-M   'P 1'
#
loop_
_entity.id
_entity.type
_entity.pdbx_description
1 polymer ?
#
loop_
_entity_poly.entity_id
_entity_poly.type
_entity_poly.pdbx_seq_one_letter_code
_entity_poly.pdbx_strand_id
1 'polypeptide(L)'
;MALMDKHKVKRQRLDRICEGIRPPILNGPMHPRPLVALLDGRDCTVEMPVLKDVATVAFCDAQSTQEIHEKVLNEAVGALMYHTITLSRDDLDKFKGLRIIVRIGSGFDNVDIKAAAELGWLLDHYFASPTPPVDLLHPSSGPITPLQWTYYTPPVDLLHPSSGPITPLQWTYYTPPVDLLHPSSGPITPLPSTHPSTLIYMRTNHCLLCALSPSGIAVCNVPATSVEETADTSMCLILNLYRRVTWMHQAMREGTRASSVEQIREVASGAARIRGETLGIIGLGRVGQAVALRAKAFGFSVIFYDPYLPDGVERSLGLQRMATLQDLLIHSDCVSLHCSLNEHNHHLINDFTIKQMRQGAFLVNTARGGLVDEKALAQALKEGRIRGAALDVHETEPFSFSQGPLKDAPNLICTPHTSWYSEQASLEAREEAAREVRRAITGRIPDSLKNCVNKEYLMATPQWPGVDHGAVHSEQNGAAAYRFPTGLVGVTAGGLTGAGAAVEGIVAGNLAMAHGIAPMSRPPHTPSPGQPSKAETDRDMPTDQ
;
A
#
# COMPACT_ATOMS: atom_id res chain seq x y z
N MET A 1 26.47 20.15 -54.85
CA MET A 1 27.32 19.43 -53.88
C MET A 1 28.46 20.32 -53.37
N ALA A 2 28.14 21.49 -52.78
CA ALA A 2 29.16 22.44 -52.30
C ALA A 2 28.68 23.34 -51.13
N LEU A 3 27.60 22.97 -50.42
CA LEU A 3 27.08 23.72 -49.27
C LEU A 3 27.07 22.95 -47.94
N MET A 4 27.39 21.65 -47.94
CA MET A 4 27.37 20.81 -46.73
C MET A 4 28.70 20.75 -45.95
N ASP A 5 29.77 21.40 -46.43
CA ASP A 5 31.11 21.24 -45.84
C ASP A 5 31.55 22.40 -44.91
N LYS A 6 30.96 23.59 -45.05
CA LYS A 6 31.33 24.75 -44.22
C LYS A 6 30.76 24.70 -42.79
N HIS A 7 29.67 23.95 -42.56
CA HIS A 7 29.08 23.79 -41.22
C HIS A 7 29.81 22.76 -40.35
N LYS A 8 30.48 21.78 -40.95
CA LYS A 8 31.21 20.72 -40.23
C LYS A 8 32.50 21.24 -39.61
N VAL A 9 33.20 22.12 -40.33
CA VAL A 9 34.48 22.74 -39.89
C VAL A 9 34.26 23.80 -38.80
N LYS A 10 33.13 24.52 -38.83
CA LYS A 10 32.81 25.55 -37.81
C LYS A 10 32.42 24.94 -36.45
N ARG A 11 31.82 23.74 -36.46
CA ARG A 11 31.43 23.00 -35.23
C ARG A 11 32.66 22.38 -34.55
N GLN A 12 33.57 21.76 -35.30
CA GLN A 12 34.84 21.23 -34.77
C GLN A 12 35.77 22.30 -34.18
N ARG A 13 35.67 23.56 -34.63
CA ARG A 13 36.49 24.67 -34.10
C ARG A 13 35.92 25.27 -32.81
N LEU A 14 34.61 25.17 -32.56
CA LEU A 14 34.00 25.55 -31.27
C LEU A 14 34.27 24.48 -30.20
N ASP A 15 34.23 23.20 -30.57
CA ASP A 15 34.48 22.10 -29.62
C ASP A 15 35.91 22.15 -29.04
N ARG A 16 36.90 22.60 -29.82
CA ARG A 16 38.29 22.79 -29.33
C ARG A 16 38.52 24.02 -28.44
N ILE A 17 37.61 24.98 -28.42
CA ILE A 17 37.74 26.20 -27.58
C ILE A 17 37.08 25.98 -26.21
N CYS A 18 36.12 25.06 -26.10
CA CYS A 18 35.46 24.71 -24.85
C CYS A 18 36.20 23.64 -24.01
N GLU A 19 37.27 23.02 -24.53
CA GLU A 19 38.11 22.06 -23.77
C GLU A 19 39.05 22.73 -22.74
N GLY A 20 39.14 24.06 -22.72
CA GLY A 20 40.12 24.82 -21.92
C GLY A 20 39.70 25.26 -20.52
N ILE A 21 38.46 24.99 -20.07
CA ILE A 21 38.01 25.40 -18.73
C ILE A 21 37.22 24.25 -18.08
N ARG A 22 37.93 23.20 -17.66
CA ARG A 22 37.43 22.30 -16.61
C ARG A 22 37.87 22.89 -15.26
N PRO A 23 36.96 23.19 -14.32
CA PRO A 23 37.37 23.44 -12.95
C PRO A 23 38.11 22.20 -12.41
N PRO A 24 39.15 22.38 -11.58
CA PRO A 24 39.92 21.25 -11.08
C PRO A 24 38.99 20.30 -10.32
N ILE A 25 38.99 19.03 -10.72
CA ILE A 25 38.34 17.95 -9.99
C ILE A 25 39.06 17.89 -8.64
N LEU A 26 38.40 18.37 -7.58
CA LEU A 26 38.81 18.04 -6.22
C LEU A 26 38.65 16.53 -6.07
N ASN A 27 39.76 15.80 -6.19
CA ASN A 27 39.86 14.41 -5.75
C ASN A 27 39.85 14.40 -4.20
N GLY A 28 38.67 14.63 -3.63
CA GLY A 28 38.35 14.15 -2.29
C GLY A 28 38.18 12.62 -2.32
N PRO A 29 38.27 11.92 -1.17
CA PRO A 29 37.98 10.49 -1.13
C PRO A 29 36.57 10.25 -1.69
N MET A 30 36.47 9.46 -2.76
CA MET A 30 35.17 9.04 -3.29
C MET A 30 34.42 8.33 -2.18
N HIS A 31 33.39 8.97 -1.63
CA HIS A 31 32.44 8.27 -0.79
C HIS A 31 31.87 7.09 -1.59
N PRO A 32 31.81 5.87 -1.03
CA PRO A 32 31.28 4.73 -1.75
C PRO A 32 29.84 5.04 -2.18
N ARG A 33 29.56 4.89 -3.49
CA ARG A 33 28.20 5.09 -4.03
C ARG A 33 27.26 4.11 -3.33
N PRO A 34 26.09 4.56 -2.83
CA PRO A 34 25.16 3.69 -2.12
C PRO A 34 24.75 2.51 -3.01
N LEU A 35 24.63 1.34 -2.41
CA LEU A 35 24.20 0.13 -3.09
C LEU A 35 22.67 0.08 -3.14
N VAL A 36 22.13 -0.11 -4.34
CA VAL A 36 20.72 -0.39 -4.59
C VAL A 36 20.61 -1.79 -5.19
N ALA A 37 19.81 -2.66 -4.58
CA ALA A 37 19.65 -4.04 -5.01
C ALA A 37 18.25 -4.31 -5.55
N LEU A 38 18.15 -4.91 -6.74
CA LEU A 38 16.94 -5.58 -7.22
C LEU A 38 16.90 -7.00 -6.66
N LEU A 39 16.00 -7.26 -5.71
CA LEU A 39 16.03 -8.49 -4.91
C LEU A 39 15.63 -9.73 -5.73
N ASP A 40 14.46 -9.70 -6.35
CA ASP A 40 13.80 -10.84 -6.98
C ASP A 40 13.73 -10.71 -8.51
N GLY A 41 14.74 -10.06 -9.10
CA GLY A 41 14.87 -9.91 -10.54
C GLY A 41 16.31 -10.00 -11.02
N ARG A 42 16.48 -10.14 -12.34
CA ARG A 42 17.79 -10.20 -13.02
C ARG A 42 18.10 -8.99 -13.89
N ASP A 43 17.06 -8.36 -14.41
CA ASP A 43 17.17 -7.29 -15.38
C ASP A 43 17.12 -5.93 -14.69
N CYS A 44 18.24 -5.20 -14.71
CA CYS A 44 18.35 -3.82 -14.22
C CYS A 44 18.54 -2.79 -15.36
N THR A 45 18.24 -3.15 -16.61
CA THR A 45 18.52 -2.30 -17.79
C THR A 45 17.74 -0.99 -17.81
N VAL A 46 16.56 -0.94 -17.17
CA VAL A 46 15.73 0.27 -17.07
C VAL A 46 16.17 1.15 -15.90
N GLU A 47 16.48 0.54 -14.76
CA GLU A 47 16.81 1.23 -13.51
C GLU A 47 18.23 1.81 -13.55
N MET A 48 19.17 1.10 -14.19
CA MET A 48 20.58 1.49 -14.21
C MET A 48 20.81 2.86 -14.87
N PRO A 49 20.23 3.20 -16.04
CA PRO A 49 20.33 4.56 -16.60
C PRO A 49 19.80 5.67 -15.70
N VAL A 50 18.76 5.38 -14.89
CA VAL A 50 18.10 6.34 -13.98
C VAL A 50 18.93 6.55 -12.70
N LEU A 51 19.67 5.54 -12.26
CA LEU A 51 20.40 5.55 -10.98
C LEU A 51 21.93 5.66 -11.10
N LYS A 52 22.51 5.49 -12.29
CA LYS A 52 23.98 5.36 -12.51
C LYS A 52 24.85 6.47 -11.91
N ASP A 53 24.31 7.69 -11.81
CA ASP A 53 25.00 8.88 -11.30
C ASP A 53 24.91 9.02 -9.78
N VAL A 54 23.95 8.35 -9.13
CA VAL A 54 23.69 8.48 -7.68
C VAL A 54 23.91 7.18 -6.89
N ALA A 55 23.91 6.02 -7.54
CA ALA A 55 24.00 4.72 -6.87
C ALA A 55 24.75 3.66 -7.69
N THR A 56 25.23 2.64 -7.00
CA THR A 56 25.63 1.37 -7.62
C THR A 56 24.41 0.46 -7.65
N VAL A 57 24.00 -0.01 -8.84
CA VAL A 57 22.85 -0.92 -8.99
C VAL A 57 23.35 -2.35 -9.14
N ALA A 58 22.78 -3.27 -8.37
CA ALA A 58 23.01 -4.70 -8.45
C ALA A 58 21.67 -5.46 -8.46
N PHE A 59 21.70 -6.74 -8.80
CA PHE A 59 20.55 -7.63 -8.71
C PHE A 59 20.92 -8.91 -7.95
N CYS A 60 19.93 -9.57 -7.36
CA CYS A 60 20.13 -10.80 -6.58
C CYS A 60 19.50 -12.04 -7.22
N ASP A 61 18.40 -11.89 -7.97
CA ASP A 61 17.60 -13.02 -8.50
C ASP A 61 17.13 -14.00 -7.41
N ALA A 62 16.87 -13.47 -6.21
CA ALA A 62 16.51 -14.26 -5.04
C ALA A 62 15.01 -14.54 -5.01
N GLN A 63 14.62 -15.80 -4.76
CA GLN A 63 13.24 -16.18 -4.46
C GLN A 63 12.94 -16.13 -2.96
N SER A 64 13.98 -16.06 -2.13
CA SER A 64 13.89 -16.02 -0.67
C SER A 64 15.02 -15.18 -0.08
N THR A 65 14.83 -14.64 1.12
CA THR A 65 15.84 -13.81 1.79
C THR A 65 17.15 -14.57 2.06
N GLN A 66 17.10 -15.90 2.14
CA GLN A 66 18.25 -16.79 2.33
C GLN A 66 19.21 -16.79 1.12
N GLU A 67 18.72 -16.46 -0.07
CA GLU A 67 19.50 -16.38 -1.31
C GLU A 67 20.18 -15.02 -1.50
N ILE A 68 19.82 -14.02 -0.69
CA ILE A 68 20.39 -12.68 -0.77
C ILE A 68 21.83 -12.71 -0.25
N HIS A 69 22.76 -12.31 -1.10
CA HIS A 69 24.18 -12.27 -0.76
C HIS A 69 24.45 -11.36 0.45
N GLU A 70 25.34 -11.80 1.36
CA GLU A 70 25.62 -11.10 2.63
C GLU A 70 26.01 -9.63 2.45
N LYS A 71 26.77 -9.32 1.40
CA LYS A 71 27.10 -7.95 1.00
C LYS A 71 25.86 -7.05 0.83
N VAL A 72 24.80 -7.56 0.20
CA VAL A 72 23.55 -6.80 0.00
C VAL A 72 22.86 -6.57 1.34
N LEU A 73 22.75 -7.60 2.19
CA LEU A 73 22.19 -7.48 3.53
C LEU A 73 22.95 -6.45 4.39
N ASN A 74 24.28 -6.43 4.27
CA ASN A 74 25.13 -5.54 5.05
C ASN A 74 25.20 -4.10 4.51
N GLU A 75 25.20 -3.90 3.19
CA GLU A 75 25.55 -2.61 2.56
C GLU A 75 24.42 -1.94 1.76
N ALA A 76 23.35 -2.65 1.42
CA ALA A 76 22.29 -2.06 0.60
C ALA A 76 21.56 -0.95 1.35
N VAL A 77 21.46 0.21 0.71
CA VAL A 77 20.74 1.40 1.22
C VAL A 77 19.32 1.45 0.66
N GLY A 78 19.13 0.93 -0.56
CA GLY A 78 17.82 0.81 -1.20
C GLY A 78 17.59 -0.58 -1.78
N ALA A 79 16.35 -1.04 -1.73
CA ALA A 79 15.93 -2.28 -2.36
C ALA A 79 14.76 -2.01 -3.33
N LEU A 80 14.85 -2.62 -4.50
CA LEU A 80 13.77 -2.75 -5.47
C LEU A 80 13.31 -4.21 -5.43
N MET A 81 12.00 -4.44 -5.46
CA MET A 81 11.48 -5.81 -5.49
C MET A 81 10.12 -5.88 -6.17
N TYR A 82 9.81 -7.04 -6.75
CA TYR A 82 8.52 -7.44 -7.30
C TYR A 82 7.70 -8.19 -6.22
N HIS A 83 6.74 -9.02 -6.67
CA HIS A 83 5.80 -9.73 -5.79
C HIS A 83 6.27 -11.13 -5.40
N THR A 84 7.43 -11.61 -5.91
CA THR A 84 7.83 -13.02 -5.77
C THR A 84 8.63 -13.29 -4.50
N ILE A 85 9.26 -12.28 -3.91
CA ILE A 85 9.89 -12.37 -2.59
C ILE A 85 9.01 -11.72 -1.51
N THR A 86 8.99 -12.31 -0.31
CA THR A 86 8.31 -11.76 0.87
C THR A 86 9.34 -11.35 1.92
N LEU A 87 9.13 -10.19 2.55
CA LEU A 87 9.98 -9.67 3.61
C LEU A 87 9.18 -9.56 4.92
N SER A 88 9.32 -10.57 5.78
CA SER A 88 8.82 -10.55 7.15
C SER A 88 9.68 -9.66 8.05
N ARG A 89 9.27 -9.45 9.31
CA ARG A 89 10.12 -8.76 10.30
C ARG A 89 11.52 -9.40 10.42
N ASP A 90 11.58 -10.71 10.58
CA ASP A 90 12.84 -11.45 10.71
C ASP A 90 13.73 -11.32 9.46
N ASP A 91 13.14 -11.11 8.29
CA ASP A 91 13.87 -10.85 7.06
C ASP A 91 14.39 -9.42 6.99
N LEU A 92 13.58 -8.45 7.40
CA LEU A 92 13.95 -7.05 7.43
C LEU A 92 15.08 -6.80 8.45
N ASP A 93 15.09 -7.49 9.59
CA ASP A 93 16.14 -7.43 10.62
C ASP A 93 17.53 -7.83 10.09
N LYS A 94 17.60 -8.61 9.00
CA LYS A 94 18.88 -9.01 8.38
C LYS A 94 19.55 -7.84 7.66
N PHE A 95 18.79 -6.81 7.28
CA PHE A 95 19.32 -5.65 6.56
C PHE A 95 19.88 -4.60 7.53
N LYS A 96 21.18 -4.34 7.45
CA LYS A 96 21.88 -3.43 8.39
C LYS A 96 21.87 -1.97 7.97
N GLY A 97 21.78 -1.71 6.67
CA GLY A 97 21.90 -0.37 6.09
C GLY A 97 20.69 0.10 5.28
N LEU A 98 19.65 -0.73 5.19
CA LEU A 98 18.50 -0.48 4.31
C LEU A 98 17.67 0.68 4.85
N ARG A 99 17.33 1.63 3.98
CA ARG A 99 16.54 2.82 4.33
C ARG A 99 15.26 2.93 3.52
N ILE A 100 15.21 2.29 2.35
CA ILE A 100 14.05 2.30 1.49
C ILE A 100 13.86 0.96 0.79
N ILE A 101 12.61 0.50 0.74
CA ILE A 101 12.12 -0.56 -0.12
C ILE A 101 11.13 0.07 -1.10
N VAL A 102 11.31 -0.17 -2.39
CA VAL A 102 10.36 0.25 -3.42
C VAL A 102 9.80 -0.98 -4.11
N ARG A 103 8.49 -1.20 -3.94
CA ARG A 103 7.73 -2.21 -4.66
C ARG A 103 7.50 -1.76 -6.10
N ILE A 104 8.06 -2.50 -7.05
CA ILE A 104 7.72 -2.39 -8.46
C ILE A 104 6.34 -3.04 -8.64
N GLY A 105 5.30 -2.21 -8.59
CA GLY A 105 3.90 -2.62 -8.59
C GLY A 105 3.08 -1.91 -7.51
N SER A 106 1.76 -2.15 -7.53
CA SER A 106 0.81 -1.42 -6.69
C SER A 106 0.64 -2.01 -5.28
N GLY A 107 0.63 -3.34 -5.12
CA GLY A 107 0.48 -3.97 -3.81
C GLY A 107 1.80 -4.16 -3.08
N PHE A 108 1.69 -4.19 -1.76
CA PHE A 108 2.80 -4.17 -0.81
C PHE A 108 2.58 -5.15 0.36
N ASP A 109 1.63 -6.08 0.20
CA ASP A 109 1.27 -7.13 1.15
C ASP A 109 2.41 -8.14 1.41
N ASN A 110 3.40 -8.21 0.51
CA ASN A 110 4.60 -9.02 0.66
C ASN A 110 5.73 -8.34 1.47
N VAL A 111 5.47 -7.19 2.11
CA VAL A 111 6.40 -6.51 3.01
C VAL A 111 5.68 -6.18 4.31
N ASP A 112 6.25 -6.54 5.45
CA ASP A 112 5.77 -6.08 6.75
C ASP A 112 6.10 -4.58 6.93
N ILE A 113 5.18 -3.73 6.45
CA ILE A 113 5.38 -2.28 6.42
C ILE A 113 5.43 -1.62 7.80
N LYS A 114 4.84 -2.29 8.82
CA LYS A 114 4.86 -1.85 10.22
C LYS A 114 6.23 -2.15 10.82
N ALA A 115 6.69 -3.39 10.71
CA ALA A 115 8.03 -3.78 11.14
C ALA A 115 9.12 -2.94 10.46
N ALA A 116 9.00 -2.72 9.15
CA ALA A 116 9.93 -1.87 8.39
C ALA A 116 10.11 -0.49 9.04
N ALA A 117 9.03 0.16 9.47
CA ALA A 117 9.09 1.47 10.12
C ALA A 117 9.70 1.42 11.54
N GLU A 118 9.55 0.31 12.25
CA GLU A 118 10.07 0.13 13.62
C GLU A 118 11.59 -0.11 13.67
N LEU A 119 12.18 -0.66 12.60
CA LEU A 119 13.61 -1.03 12.59
C LEU A 119 14.58 0.16 12.65
N GLY A 120 14.10 1.38 12.44
CA GLY A 120 14.89 2.58 12.69
C GLY A 120 15.09 2.91 14.17
N TRP A 121 14.26 2.36 15.06
CA TRP A 121 14.20 2.74 16.47
C TRP A 121 15.06 1.86 17.39
N LEU A 122 15.46 0.67 16.93
CA LEU A 122 16.19 -0.32 17.73
C LEU A 122 17.69 -0.06 17.87
N LEU A 123 18.27 0.80 17.01
CA LEU A 123 19.72 1.09 17.03
C LEU A 123 20.18 1.99 18.19
N ASP A 124 19.28 2.72 18.86
CA ASP A 124 19.63 3.57 20.00
C ASP A 124 19.84 2.79 21.31
N HIS A 125 19.23 1.61 21.46
CA HIS A 125 19.32 0.86 22.72
C HIS A 125 20.66 0.14 22.95
N TYR A 126 21.43 -0.14 21.89
CA TYR A 126 22.75 -0.76 22.01
C TYR A 126 23.89 0.24 22.26
N PHE A 127 23.71 1.52 21.93
CA PHE A 127 24.71 2.57 22.17
C PHE A 127 24.47 3.38 23.45
N ALA A 128 23.32 3.21 24.12
CA ALA A 128 23.00 3.86 25.39
C ALA A 128 23.27 2.98 26.63
N SER A 129 24.18 2.00 26.56
CA SER A 129 24.69 1.36 27.79
C SER A 129 25.82 2.23 28.38
N PRO A 130 25.71 2.73 29.62
CA PRO A 130 26.84 3.38 30.28
C PRO A 130 27.87 2.28 30.58
N THR A 131 29.04 2.36 29.95
CA THR A 131 30.19 1.56 30.35
C THR A 131 30.46 1.82 31.84
N PRO A 132 30.67 0.77 32.67
CA PRO A 132 31.00 0.99 34.07
C PRO A 132 32.36 1.70 34.14
N PRO A 133 32.54 2.68 35.05
CA PRO A 133 33.79 3.39 35.17
C PRO A 133 34.89 2.41 35.59
N VAL A 134 35.99 2.39 34.84
CA VAL A 134 37.21 1.69 35.21
C VAL A 134 37.87 2.51 36.31
N ASP A 135 37.94 1.97 37.53
CA ASP A 135 38.64 2.57 38.66
C ASP A 135 40.13 2.72 38.35
N LEU A 136 40.55 3.95 38.02
CA LEU A 136 41.95 4.35 38.05
C LEU A 136 42.22 5.12 39.35
N LEU A 137 42.75 4.38 40.32
CA LEU A 137 43.34 4.89 41.55
C LEU A 137 44.59 5.74 41.23
N HIS A 138 44.57 7.05 41.51
CA HIS A 138 45.70 7.75 42.15
C HIS A 138 45.27 9.15 42.70
N PRO A 139 45.92 9.67 43.76
CA PRO A 139 45.36 10.67 44.67
C PRO A 139 45.86 12.10 44.43
N SER A 140 45.22 13.03 45.14
CA SER A 140 45.57 14.45 45.39
C SER A 140 45.38 15.41 44.21
N SER A 141 44.85 16.62 44.32
CA SER A 141 44.25 17.42 45.40
C SER A 141 43.81 18.75 44.76
N GLY A 142 42.57 19.21 44.97
CA GLY A 142 42.14 20.57 44.61
C GLY A 142 40.63 20.70 44.37
N PRO A 143 39.96 21.77 44.83
CA PRO A 143 38.51 21.89 44.76
C PRO A 143 38.04 22.32 43.35
N ILE A 144 37.13 21.54 42.76
CA ILE A 144 36.42 21.93 41.52
C ILE A 144 35.02 22.41 41.93
N THR A 145 34.71 23.66 41.59
CA THR A 145 33.37 24.27 41.65
C THR A 145 32.43 23.66 40.61
N PRO A 146 31.13 23.47 40.89
CA PRO A 146 30.20 22.86 39.94
C PRO A 146 29.85 23.83 38.80
N LEU A 147 30.12 23.42 37.55
CA LEU A 147 29.55 24.02 36.35
C LEU A 147 28.07 23.60 36.24
N GLN A 148 27.16 24.55 36.35
CA GLN A 148 25.73 24.35 36.08
C GLN A 148 25.50 24.17 34.57
N TRP A 149 24.74 23.14 34.21
CA TRP A 149 24.19 22.95 32.87
C TRP A 149 22.91 23.78 32.74
N THR A 150 22.95 24.86 31.97
CA THR A 150 21.73 25.56 31.54
C THR A 150 21.11 24.85 30.35
N TYR A 151 19.96 24.20 30.58
CA TYR A 151 19.07 23.73 29.53
C TYR A 151 18.37 24.91 28.87
N TYR A 152 18.43 25.00 27.54
CA TYR A 152 17.69 26.00 26.77
C TYR A 152 16.38 25.37 26.25
N THR A 153 15.26 25.76 26.84
CA THR A 153 13.91 25.48 26.34
C THR A 153 13.49 26.58 25.37
N PRO A 154 13.05 26.28 24.12
CA PRO A 154 12.48 27.30 23.25
C PRO A 154 11.09 27.74 23.75
N PRO A 155 10.74 29.03 23.68
CA PRO A 155 9.43 29.50 24.11
C PRO A 155 8.32 29.06 23.14
N VAL A 156 7.20 28.65 23.73
CA VAL A 156 5.92 28.37 23.06
C VAL A 156 5.18 29.71 22.93
N ASP A 157 4.98 30.20 21.71
CA ASP A 157 4.13 31.38 21.47
C ASP A 157 2.66 30.98 21.47
N LEU A 158 1.96 31.28 22.58
CA LEU A 158 0.51 31.39 22.65
C LEU A 158 0.11 32.83 22.32
N LEU A 159 -0.62 33.05 21.22
CA LEU A 159 -1.23 34.34 20.91
C LEU A 159 -2.76 34.21 20.81
N HIS A 160 -3.47 34.92 21.70
CA HIS A 160 -4.85 35.36 21.54
C HIS A 160 -4.86 36.91 21.47
N PRO A 161 -5.83 37.56 20.80
CA PRO A 161 -5.60 38.80 20.07
C PRO A 161 -5.93 40.06 20.88
N SER A 162 -5.17 41.13 20.69
CA SER A 162 -5.66 42.51 20.86
C SER A 162 -4.80 43.54 20.11
N SER A 163 -5.45 44.19 19.13
CA SER A 163 -5.34 45.60 18.71
C SER A 163 -3.99 46.36 18.68
N GLY A 164 -3.55 46.75 17.48
CA GLY A 164 -2.66 47.91 17.27
C GLY A 164 -1.80 47.83 15.99
N PRO A 165 -1.55 48.92 15.24
CA PRO A 165 -1.21 48.85 13.82
C PRO A 165 0.26 48.53 13.52
N ILE A 166 0.44 47.80 12.43
CA ILE A 166 1.68 47.28 11.84
C ILE A 166 2.44 48.41 11.12
N THR A 167 3.76 48.51 11.36
CA THR A 167 4.72 49.25 10.52
C THR A 167 5.80 48.28 9.99
N PRO A 168 6.31 48.48 8.76
CA PRO A 168 6.98 47.42 7.99
C PRO A 168 8.43 47.14 8.44
N LEU A 169 8.73 45.85 8.66
CA LEU A 169 10.07 45.31 8.91
C LEU A 169 10.91 45.33 7.64
N GLN A 170 12.06 46.02 7.69
CA GLN A 170 13.13 45.93 6.70
C GLN A 170 13.89 44.61 6.87
N TRP A 171 14.08 43.89 5.77
CA TRP A 171 14.88 42.67 5.69
C TRP A 171 16.34 43.04 5.37
N THR A 172 17.25 42.87 6.32
CA THR A 172 18.70 42.87 6.04
C THR A 172 19.20 41.45 5.87
N TYR A 173 19.56 41.11 4.63
CA TYR A 173 20.29 39.90 4.26
C TYR A 173 21.72 39.97 4.79
N TYR A 174 22.17 38.92 5.49
CA TYR A 174 23.58 38.75 5.85
C TYR A 174 24.20 37.66 4.96
N THR A 175 25.07 38.09 4.05
CA THR A 175 25.96 37.23 3.25
C THR A 175 27.28 37.01 4.00
N PRO A 176 27.75 35.76 4.19
CA PRO A 176 29.06 35.51 4.80
C PRO A 176 30.19 35.84 3.81
N PRO A 177 31.33 36.39 4.26
CA PRO A 177 32.41 36.81 3.39
C PRO A 177 33.21 35.62 2.81
N VAL A 178 33.60 35.80 1.56
CA VAL A 178 34.52 34.94 0.79
C VAL A 178 35.93 35.48 0.99
N ASP A 179 36.80 34.74 1.67
CA ASP A 179 38.22 35.10 1.79
C ASP A 179 38.99 34.69 0.53
N LEU A 180 39.40 35.69 -0.25
CA LEU A 180 40.37 35.59 -1.34
C LEU A 180 41.76 35.97 -0.81
N LEU A 181 42.70 35.03 -0.88
CA LEU A 181 44.12 35.24 -0.60
C LEU A 181 44.80 36.07 -1.70
N HIS A 182 45.56 37.10 -1.31
CA HIS A 182 46.69 37.64 -2.08
C HIS A 182 47.82 38.09 -1.12
N PRO A 183 49.12 38.01 -1.50
CA PRO A 183 50.23 38.07 -0.54
C PRO A 183 50.98 39.41 -0.55
N SER A 184 51.45 39.85 0.63
CA SER A 184 52.49 40.88 0.82
C SER A 184 53.03 40.80 2.26
N SER A 185 54.20 40.20 2.50
CA SER A 185 55.53 40.84 2.64
C SER A 185 55.73 41.71 3.91
N GLY A 186 56.49 41.21 4.89
CA GLY A 186 57.10 42.01 5.98
C GLY A 186 57.44 41.18 7.24
N PRO A 187 58.67 41.28 7.83
CA PRO A 187 59.18 40.29 8.79
C PRO A 187 58.91 40.66 10.26
N ILE A 188 58.64 39.67 11.11
CA ILE A 188 58.64 39.83 12.57
C ILE A 188 59.54 38.74 13.18
N THR A 189 60.57 39.19 13.90
CA THR A 189 61.55 38.40 14.68
C THR A 189 60.95 37.77 15.94
N PRO A 190 61.57 36.69 16.50
CA PRO A 190 60.92 35.80 17.45
C PRO A 190 61.22 36.14 18.92
N LEU A 191 60.29 35.81 19.82
CA LEU A 191 60.51 35.67 21.27
C LEU A 191 59.90 34.34 21.77
N PRO A 192 60.49 33.67 22.78
CA PRO A 192 60.37 32.23 22.96
C PRO A 192 59.38 31.78 24.05
N SER A 193 58.83 30.58 23.83
CA SER A 193 58.34 29.53 24.75
C SER A 193 57.67 29.95 26.07
N THR A 194 56.49 29.44 26.43
CA THR A 194 56.34 28.07 26.94
C THR A 194 54.85 27.78 27.22
N HIS A 195 54.31 26.71 26.63
CA HIS A 195 53.39 25.73 27.25
C HIS A 195 52.88 24.78 26.15
N PRO A 196 53.12 23.47 26.26
CA PRO A 196 52.66 22.51 25.26
C PRO A 196 51.17 22.23 25.52
N SER A 197 50.30 22.83 24.72
CA SER A 197 48.95 22.29 24.57
C SER A 197 49.07 21.09 23.64
N THR A 198 49.13 19.89 24.24
CA THR A 198 48.95 18.62 23.53
C THR A 198 47.60 18.67 22.83
N LEU A 199 47.59 19.07 21.56
CA LEU A 199 46.46 18.87 20.67
C LEU A 199 46.38 17.36 20.42
N ILE A 200 45.53 16.68 21.20
CA ILE A 200 45.03 15.37 20.79
C ILE A 200 44.19 15.65 19.55
N TYR A 201 44.75 15.35 18.39
CA TYR A 201 44.03 15.28 17.14
C TYR A 201 43.08 14.07 17.23
N MET A 202 41.94 14.24 17.92
CA MET A 202 40.82 13.33 17.72
C MET A 202 40.30 13.60 16.31
N ARG A 203 40.66 12.67 15.44
CA ARG A 203 40.31 12.60 14.04
C ARG A 203 38.79 12.41 13.91
N THR A 204 38.01 13.47 14.06
CA THR A 204 36.59 13.47 13.69
C THR A 204 36.49 13.53 12.17
N ASN A 205 36.70 12.37 11.52
CA ASN A 205 36.08 12.09 10.24
C ASN A 205 34.58 11.86 10.50
N HIS A 206 33.85 12.91 10.81
CA HIS A 206 32.41 12.92 10.67
C HIS A 206 32.11 13.84 9.48
N CYS A 207 31.78 13.21 8.36
CA CYS A 207 30.96 13.85 7.36
C CYS A 207 29.85 14.63 8.06
N LEU A 208 29.50 15.75 7.45
CA LEU A 208 28.24 16.45 7.65
C LEU A 208 27.08 15.52 7.22
N LEU A 209 26.90 14.38 7.89
CA LEU A 209 25.59 13.77 8.06
C LEU A 209 24.82 14.83 8.83
N CYS A 210 23.84 15.46 8.17
CA CYS A 210 22.73 16.05 8.88
C CYS A 210 22.35 15.12 10.04
N ALA A 211 22.06 15.65 11.22
CA ALA A 211 21.50 14.89 12.31
C ALA A 211 20.29 14.09 11.79
N LEU A 212 20.51 12.83 11.43
CA LEU A 212 19.51 11.91 10.91
C LEU A 212 18.84 11.36 12.16
N SER A 213 17.65 11.85 12.47
CA SER A 213 16.76 11.12 13.38
C SER A 213 16.69 9.66 12.90
N PRO A 214 16.82 8.67 13.79
CA PRO A 214 16.72 7.27 13.42
C PRO A 214 15.34 7.03 12.80
N SER A 215 15.28 6.98 11.47
CA SER A 215 14.04 6.76 10.73
C SER A 215 14.08 5.34 10.19
N GLY A 216 13.02 4.56 10.43
CA GLY A 216 12.92 3.20 9.92
C GLY A 216 12.96 3.10 8.40
N ILE A 217 12.78 1.88 7.91
CA ILE A 217 12.79 1.56 6.49
C ILE A 217 11.49 2.09 5.88
N ALA A 218 11.60 3.05 4.97
CA ALA A 218 10.46 3.52 4.20
C ALA A 218 10.07 2.49 3.14
N VAL A 219 8.77 2.21 3.04
CA VAL A 219 8.21 1.34 1.99
C VAL A 219 7.43 2.21 1.03
N CYS A 220 7.72 2.08 -0.27
CA CYS A 220 7.01 2.77 -1.34
C CYS A 220 6.45 1.78 -2.36
N ASN A 221 5.44 2.20 -3.11
CA ASN A 221 4.88 1.43 -4.22
C ASN A 221 4.76 2.28 -5.50
N VAL A 222 4.33 1.63 -6.58
CA VAL A 222 4.03 2.28 -7.87
C VAL A 222 2.56 2.03 -8.23
N PRO A 223 1.62 2.87 -7.76
CA PRO A 223 0.20 2.53 -7.73
C PRO A 223 -0.57 2.75 -9.05
N ALA A 224 0.03 3.40 -10.05
CA ALA A 224 -0.70 3.95 -11.21
C ALA A 224 -0.41 3.26 -12.55
N THR A 225 0.65 2.46 -12.66
CA THR A 225 1.25 2.10 -13.96
C THR A 225 0.59 0.95 -14.71
N SER A 226 -0.28 0.18 -14.07
CA SER A 226 -0.97 -0.97 -14.71
C SER A 226 -2.47 -0.99 -14.42
N VAL A 227 -3.05 0.17 -14.08
CA VAL A 227 -4.47 0.25 -13.67
C VAL A 227 -5.39 -0.18 -14.80
N GLU A 228 -5.12 0.27 -16.02
CA GLU A 228 -5.94 -0.03 -17.19
C GLU A 228 -5.71 -1.45 -17.70
N GLU A 229 -4.45 -1.92 -17.75
CA GLU A 229 -4.11 -3.31 -18.11
C GLU A 229 -4.82 -4.31 -17.20
N THR A 230 -4.83 -4.06 -15.89
CA THR A 230 -5.50 -4.94 -14.93
C THR A 230 -7.02 -4.88 -15.08
N ALA A 231 -7.59 -3.70 -15.37
CA ALA A 231 -9.02 -3.57 -15.63
C ALA A 231 -9.44 -4.26 -16.94
N ASP A 232 -8.62 -4.15 -17.98
CA ASP A 232 -8.83 -4.79 -19.29
C ASP A 232 -8.77 -6.31 -19.15
N THR A 233 -7.77 -6.82 -18.43
CA THR A 233 -7.66 -8.26 -18.11
C THR A 233 -8.85 -8.73 -17.28
N SER A 234 -9.29 -7.96 -16.27
CA SER A 234 -10.46 -8.30 -15.46
C SER A 234 -11.72 -8.40 -16.31
N MET A 235 -11.96 -7.44 -17.20
CA MET A 235 -13.07 -7.48 -18.14
C MET A 235 -12.95 -8.65 -19.12
N CYS A 236 -11.75 -8.96 -19.60
CA CYS A 236 -11.49 -10.13 -20.44
C CYS A 236 -11.87 -11.43 -19.72
N LEU A 237 -11.50 -11.60 -18.45
CA LEU A 237 -11.85 -12.76 -17.65
C LEU A 237 -13.36 -12.86 -17.38
N ILE A 238 -14.01 -11.74 -17.03
CA ILE A 238 -15.47 -11.67 -16.89
C ILE A 238 -16.16 -12.11 -18.20
N LEU A 239 -15.77 -11.54 -19.34
CA LEU A 239 -16.34 -11.90 -20.63
C LEU A 239 -16.07 -13.36 -21.00
N ASN A 240 -14.91 -13.90 -20.64
CA ASN A 240 -14.59 -15.32 -20.86
C ASN A 240 -15.50 -16.25 -20.05
N LEU A 241 -15.87 -15.90 -18.82
CA LEU A 241 -16.85 -16.66 -18.04
C LEU A 241 -18.24 -16.62 -18.68
N TYR A 242 -18.71 -15.43 -19.05
CA TYR A 242 -20.04 -15.23 -19.65
C TYR A 242 -20.17 -15.81 -21.06
N ARG A 243 -19.11 -15.75 -21.87
CA ARG A 243 -19.12 -16.13 -23.30
C ARG A 243 -18.41 -17.44 -23.59
N ARG A 244 -17.72 -18.02 -22.61
CA ARG A 244 -17.00 -19.31 -22.68
C ARG A 244 -15.92 -19.39 -23.76
N VAL A 245 -15.35 -18.25 -24.18
CA VAL A 245 -14.46 -18.18 -25.36
C VAL A 245 -13.21 -19.05 -25.18
N THR A 246 -12.51 -18.94 -24.04
CA THR A 246 -11.35 -19.79 -23.74
C THR A 246 -11.70 -21.28 -23.74
N TRP A 247 -12.82 -21.68 -23.14
CA TRP A 247 -13.23 -23.10 -23.12
C TRP A 247 -13.65 -23.61 -24.50
N MET A 248 -14.32 -22.80 -25.31
CA MET A 248 -14.63 -23.18 -26.69
C MET A 248 -13.36 -23.32 -27.54
N HIS A 249 -12.41 -22.40 -27.39
CA HIS A 249 -11.10 -22.51 -28.03
C HIS A 249 -10.38 -23.80 -27.59
N GLN A 250 -10.40 -24.12 -26.30
CA GLN A 250 -9.82 -25.35 -25.77
C GLN A 250 -10.50 -26.60 -26.34
N ALA A 251 -11.83 -26.66 -26.38
CA ALA A 251 -12.56 -27.79 -26.96
C ALA A 251 -12.19 -28.00 -28.44
N MET A 252 -12.07 -26.93 -29.22
CA MET A 252 -11.62 -27.03 -30.61
C MET A 252 -10.17 -27.53 -30.73
N ARG A 253 -9.27 -27.10 -29.84
CA ARG A 253 -7.89 -27.59 -29.76
C ARG A 253 -7.83 -29.08 -29.39
N GLU A 254 -8.75 -29.55 -28.57
CA GLU A 254 -8.91 -30.96 -28.19
C GLU A 254 -9.62 -31.81 -29.26
N GLY A 255 -10.02 -31.19 -30.38
CA GLY A 255 -10.57 -31.89 -31.54
C GLY A 255 -12.10 -31.96 -31.59
N THR A 256 -12.81 -31.27 -30.69
CA THR A 256 -14.27 -31.12 -30.78
C THR A 256 -14.65 -30.46 -32.10
N ARG A 257 -15.63 -31.04 -32.79
CA ARG A 257 -16.21 -30.51 -34.05
C ARG A 257 -17.72 -30.36 -33.88
N ALA A 258 -18.20 -29.12 -33.91
CA ALA A 258 -19.62 -28.80 -33.92
C ALA A 258 -20.03 -28.30 -35.31
N SER A 259 -20.83 -29.09 -36.02
CA SER A 259 -21.33 -28.76 -37.37
C SER A 259 -22.82 -28.44 -37.38
N SER A 260 -23.60 -28.97 -36.43
CA SER A 260 -25.02 -28.64 -36.27
C SER A 260 -25.25 -27.54 -35.23
N VAL A 261 -26.41 -26.88 -35.30
CA VAL A 261 -26.81 -25.85 -34.33
C VAL A 261 -26.96 -26.43 -32.92
N GLU A 262 -27.40 -27.67 -32.80
CA GLU A 262 -27.55 -28.41 -31.54
C GLU A 262 -26.18 -28.65 -30.90
N GLN A 263 -25.19 -29.09 -31.68
CA GLN A 263 -23.82 -29.29 -31.19
C GLN A 263 -23.18 -27.97 -30.77
N ILE A 264 -23.45 -26.87 -31.48
CA ILE A 264 -22.98 -25.54 -31.09
C ILE A 264 -23.57 -25.14 -29.73
N ARG A 265 -24.88 -25.36 -29.51
CA ARG A 265 -25.54 -25.09 -28.23
C ARG A 265 -24.97 -25.95 -27.10
N GLU A 266 -24.65 -27.21 -27.37
CA GLU A 266 -24.07 -28.14 -26.39
C GLU A 266 -22.67 -27.69 -25.96
N VAL A 267 -21.77 -27.42 -26.92
CA VAL A 267 -20.40 -26.98 -26.65
C VAL A 267 -20.37 -25.61 -25.96
N ALA A 268 -21.28 -24.70 -26.35
CA ALA A 268 -21.39 -23.37 -25.76
C ALA A 268 -22.32 -23.32 -24.53
N SER A 269 -22.80 -24.48 -24.04
CA SER A 269 -23.77 -24.54 -22.95
C SER A 269 -23.27 -23.81 -21.70
N GLY A 270 -24.15 -23.05 -21.07
CA GLY A 270 -23.84 -22.18 -19.93
C GLY A 270 -23.38 -20.77 -20.30
N ALA A 271 -23.14 -20.47 -21.59
CA ALA A 271 -22.93 -19.09 -22.03
C ALA A 271 -24.19 -18.24 -21.77
N ALA A 272 -24.01 -17.02 -21.28
CA ALA A 272 -25.08 -16.17 -20.79
C ALA A 272 -25.14 -14.80 -21.50
N ARG A 273 -26.32 -14.17 -21.43
CA ARG A 273 -26.53 -12.79 -21.83
C ARG A 273 -26.04 -11.89 -20.69
N ILE A 274 -25.23 -10.87 -21.03
CA ILE A 274 -24.65 -9.95 -20.03
C ILE A 274 -25.62 -8.84 -19.62
N ARG A 275 -26.35 -8.25 -20.58
CA ARG A 275 -27.25 -7.12 -20.29
C ARG A 275 -28.29 -7.51 -19.24
N GLY A 276 -28.33 -6.76 -18.14
CA GLY A 276 -29.25 -6.97 -17.02
C GLY A 276 -28.64 -7.74 -15.85
N GLU A 277 -27.46 -8.34 -16.02
CA GLU A 277 -26.71 -9.00 -14.94
C GLU A 277 -26.11 -7.96 -13.99
N THR A 278 -25.90 -8.37 -12.74
CA THR A 278 -25.30 -7.53 -11.70
C THR A 278 -23.84 -7.91 -11.46
N LEU A 279 -22.92 -6.96 -11.68
CA LEU A 279 -21.51 -7.08 -11.35
C LEU A 279 -21.25 -6.44 -9.99
N GLY A 280 -20.86 -7.26 -9.01
CA GLY A 280 -20.42 -6.83 -7.69
C GLY A 280 -18.91 -6.65 -7.62
N ILE A 281 -18.47 -5.42 -7.35
CA ILE A 281 -17.05 -5.09 -7.18
C ILE A 281 -16.71 -4.98 -5.69
N ILE A 282 -15.76 -5.77 -5.22
CA ILE A 282 -15.23 -5.67 -3.85
C ILE A 282 -13.92 -4.88 -3.90
N GLY A 283 -13.95 -3.65 -3.39
CA GLY A 283 -12.88 -2.66 -3.50
C GLY A 283 -13.06 -1.75 -4.72
N LEU A 284 -13.44 -0.49 -4.50
CA LEU A 284 -13.67 0.51 -5.56
C LEU A 284 -12.51 1.52 -5.64
N GLY A 285 -11.28 0.99 -5.58
CA GLY A 285 -10.05 1.74 -5.83
C GLY A 285 -9.83 2.01 -7.33
N ARG A 286 -8.58 2.26 -7.72
CA ARG A 286 -8.22 2.62 -9.12
C ARG A 286 -8.72 1.59 -10.15
N VAL A 287 -8.40 0.31 -9.93
CA VAL A 287 -8.80 -0.78 -10.84
C VAL A 287 -10.31 -1.01 -10.78
N GLY A 288 -10.91 -1.07 -9.59
CA GLY A 288 -12.36 -1.26 -9.44
C GLY A 288 -13.18 -0.19 -10.15
N GLN A 289 -12.75 1.08 -10.11
CA GLN A 289 -13.40 2.16 -10.87
C GLN A 289 -13.23 1.97 -12.38
N ALA A 290 -12.04 1.62 -12.85
CA ALA A 290 -11.76 1.38 -14.27
C ALA A 290 -12.59 0.21 -14.83
N VAL A 291 -12.76 -0.87 -14.05
CA VAL A 291 -13.64 -2.01 -14.38
C VAL A 291 -15.10 -1.58 -14.40
N ALA A 292 -15.56 -0.85 -13.38
CA ALA A 292 -16.95 -0.38 -13.31
C ALA A 292 -17.36 0.44 -14.55
N LEU A 293 -16.50 1.36 -14.98
CA LEU A 293 -16.74 2.19 -16.16
C LEU A 293 -16.83 1.37 -17.45
N ARG A 294 -15.96 0.36 -17.62
CA ARG A 294 -15.97 -0.54 -18.78
C ARG A 294 -17.19 -1.46 -18.77
N ALA A 295 -17.52 -2.04 -17.61
CA ALA A 295 -18.63 -2.98 -17.45
C ALA A 295 -20.00 -2.37 -17.82
N LYS A 296 -20.21 -1.07 -17.53
CA LYS A 296 -21.43 -0.35 -17.91
C LYS A 296 -21.75 -0.42 -19.41
N ALA A 297 -20.73 -0.36 -20.27
CA ALA A 297 -20.93 -0.40 -21.72
C ALA A 297 -21.49 -1.75 -22.20
N PHE A 298 -21.22 -2.84 -21.46
CA PHE A 298 -21.77 -4.18 -21.74
C PHE A 298 -23.20 -4.36 -21.19
N GLY A 299 -23.72 -3.39 -20.43
CA GLY A 299 -25.06 -3.41 -19.87
C GLY A 299 -25.17 -4.10 -18.50
N PHE A 300 -24.05 -4.22 -17.77
CA PHE A 300 -24.08 -4.63 -16.36
C PHE A 300 -24.73 -3.56 -15.49
N SER A 301 -25.51 -3.98 -14.49
CA SER A 301 -25.78 -3.19 -13.30
C SER A 301 -24.59 -3.32 -12.36
N VAL A 302 -23.86 -2.24 -12.09
CA VAL A 302 -22.63 -2.30 -11.29
C VAL A 302 -22.92 -1.84 -9.87
N ILE A 303 -22.65 -2.74 -8.92
CA ILE A 303 -22.72 -2.48 -7.48
C ILE A 303 -21.33 -2.67 -6.86
N PHE A 304 -21.06 -2.03 -5.73
CA PHE A 304 -19.76 -2.19 -5.08
C PHE A 304 -19.83 -2.15 -3.55
N TYR A 305 -18.84 -2.77 -2.92
CA TYR A 305 -18.59 -2.72 -1.48
C TYR A 305 -17.15 -2.29 -1.27
N ASP A 306 -16.97 -1.19 -0.54
CA ASP A 306 -15.68 -0.69 -0.09
C ASP A 306 -15.89 0.05 1.24
N PRO A 307 -15.48 -0.52 2.39
CA PRO A 307 -15.73 0.08 3.69
C PRO A 307 -14.81 1.26 4.02
N TYR A 308 -13.76 1.49 3.22
CA TYR A 308 -12.73 2.50 3.52
C TYR A 308 -12.91 3.78 2.72
N LEU A 309 -13.72 3.77 1.66
CA LEU A 309 -13.99 4.97 0.87
C LEU A 309 -14.93 5.94 1.60
N PRO A 310 -14.69 7.26 1.49
CA PRO A 310 -15.65 8.26 1.93
C PRO A 310 -16.91 8.23 1.05
N ASP A 311 -18.01 8.74 1.58
CA ASP A 311 -19.27 8.85 0.85
C ASP A 311 -19.17 9.78 -0.36
N GLY A 312 -19.92 9.48 -1.42
CA GLY A 312 -20.08 10.34 -2.60
C GLY A 312 -19.47 9.79 -3.88
N VAL A 313 -18.52 8.85 -3.80
CA VAL A 313 -17.90 8.23 -5.00
C VAL A 313 -18.96 7.51 -5.86
N GLU A 314 -19.94 6.88 -5.21
CA GLU A 314 -21.07 6.21 -5.85
C GLU A 314 -21.90 7.17 -6.72
N ARG A 315 -22.08 8.41 -6.27
CA ARG A 315 -22.84 9.43 -7.01
C ARG A 315 -22.06 9.94 -8.22
N SER A 316 -20.77 10.20 -8.04
CA SER A 316 -19.89 10.69 -9.12
C SER A 316 -19.77 9.70 -10.27
N LEU A 317 -19.73 8.40 -9.96
CA LEU A 317 -19.62 7.35 -10.97
C LEU A 317 -20.98 6.76 -11.40
N GLY A 318 -22.08 7.16 -10.76
CA GLY A 318 -23.42 6.61 -10.99
C GLY A 318 -23.49 5.11 -10.72
N LEU A 319 -22.93 4.66 -9.59
CA LEU A 319 -22.89 3.27 -9.13
C LEU A 319 -23.75 3.12 -7.87
N GLN A 320 -24.11 1.90 -7.52
CA GLN A 320 -24.78 1.62 -6.25
C GLN A 320 -23.78 1.05 -5.23
N ARG A 321 -23.65 1.72 -4.08
CA ARG A 321 -22.83 1.24 -2.96
C ARG A 321 -23.65 0.30 -2.07
N MET A 322 -23.06 -0.82 -1.69
CA MET A 322 -23.59 -1.75 -0.69
C MET A 322 -22.94 -1.47 0.66
N ALA A 323 -23.73 -1.52 1.74
CA ALA A 323 -23.26 -1.24 3.09
C ALA A 323 -22.46 -2.40 3.69
N THR A 324 -22.77 -3.64 3.28
CA THR A 324 -22.10 -4.84 3.79
C THR A 324 -21.61 -5.72 2.64
N LEU A 325 -20.61 -6.56 2.93
CA LEU A 325 -20.16 -7.60 2.00
C LEU A 325 -21.31 -8.55 1.64
N GLN A 326 -22.11 -8.96 2.63
CA GLN A 326 -23.25 -9.86 2.44
C GLN A 326 -24.25 -9.31 1.42
N ASP A 327 -24.61 -8.03 1.53
CA ASP A 327 -25.53 -7.39 0.58
C ASP A 327 -24.98 -7.44 -0.85
N LEU A 328 -23.68 -7.20 -1.02
CA LEU A 328 -23.05 -7.33 -2.34
C LEU A 328 -23.14 -8.76 -2.87
N LEU A 329 -22.78 -9.77 -2.07
CA LEU A 329 -22.74 -11.17 -2.50
C LEU A 329 -24.13 -11.70 -2.90
N ILE A 330 -25.18 -11.32 -2.17
CA ILE A 330 -26.56 -11.75 -2.43
C ILE A 330 -27.12 -11.12 -3.71
N HIS A 331 -26.68 -9.91 -4.06
CA HIS A 331 -27.20 -9.17 -5.23
C HIS A 331 -26.39 -9.35 -6.51
N SER A 332 -25.20 -9.98 -6.44
CA SER A 332 -24.29 -10.10 -7.58
C SER A 332 -24.43 -11.43 -8.33
N ASP A 333 -24.51 -11.35 -9.66
CA ASP A 333 -24.43 -12.51 -10.55
C ASP A 333 -22.97 -12.84 -10.89
N CYS A 334 -22.10 -11.83 -10.87
CA CYS A 334 -20.65 -11.96 -10.96
C CYS A 334 -20.00 -11.09 -9.88
N VAL A 335 -19.05 -11.66 -9.12
CA VAL A 335 -18.25 -10.94 -8.13
C VAL A 335 -16.82 -10.81 -8.62
N SER A 336 -16.25 -9.61 -8.56
CA SER A 336 -14.87 -9.33 -8.92
C SER A 336 -14.11 -8.63 -7.80
N LEU A 337 -12.93 -9.15 -7.46
CA LEU A 337 -12.09 -8.66 -6.37
C LEU A 337 -11.06 -7.64 -6.87
N HIS A 338 -11.09 -6.44 -6.29
CA HIS A 338 -10.18 -5.33 -6.59
C HIS A 338 -9.71 -4.58 -5.32
N CYS A 339 -9.82 -5.21 -4.15
CA CYS A 339 -9.28 -4.72 -2.89
C CYS A 339 -7.85 -5.24 -2.66
N SER A 340 -7.04 -4.49 -1.92
CA SER A 340 -5.71 -4.97 -1.49
C SER A 340 -5.85 -6.00 -0.37
N LEU A 341 -4.93 -6.96 -0.31
CA LEU A 341 -4.80 -7.86 0.82
C LEU A 341 -4.27 -7.09 2.05
N ASN A 342 -4.87 -7.32 3.21
CA ASN A 342 -4.50 -6.74 4.50
C ASN A 342 -4.90 -7.69 5.64
N GLU A 343 -4.57 -7.31 6.88
CA GLU A 343 -4.79 -8.11 8.10
C GLU A 343 -6.26 -8.50 8.34
N HIS A 344 -7.23 -7.77 7.77
CA HIS A 344 -8.66 -7.95 8.05
C HIS A 344 -9.44 -8.67 6.94
N ASN A 345 -8.81 -8.97 5.79
CA ASN A 345 -9.51 -9.55 4.64
C ASN A 345 -8.81 -10.78 4.03
N HIS A 346 -7.89 -11.40 4.76
CA HIS A 346 -7.40 -12.73 4.42
C HIS A 346 -8.57 -13.73 4.38
N HIS A 347 -8.68 -14.49 3.29
CA HIS A 347 -9.80 -15.37 2.99
C HIS A 347 -11.16 -14.66 3.10
N LEU A 348 -11.25 -13.42 2.59
CA LEU A 348 -12.50 -12.67 2.47
C LEU A 348 -13.59 -13.48 1.78
N ILE A 349 -13.22 -14.23 0.74
CA ILE A 349 -14.07 -15.22 0.10
C ILE A 349 -13.69 -16.60 0.64
N ASN A 350 -14.46 -17.07 1.62
CA ASN A 350 -14.31 -18.37 2.29
C ASN A 350 -15.60 -19.21 2.19
N ASP A 351 -15.61 -20.39 2.81
CA ASP A 351 -16.77 -21.29 2.83
C ASP A 351 -18.07 -20.61 3.29
N PHE A 352 -18.00 -19.72 4.28
CA PHE A 352 -19.17 -19.02 4.80
C PHE A 352 -19.69 -17.96 3.82
N THR A 353 -18.82 -17.11 3.29
CA THR A 353 -19.22 -16.04 2.35
C THR A 353 -19.62 -16.60 0.98
N ILE A 354 -19.02 -17.69 0.53
CA ILE A 354 -19.42 -18.38 -0.70
C ILE A 354 -20.88 -18.86 -0.62
N LYS A 355 -21.35 -19.29 0.56
CA LYS A 355 -22.76 -19.68 0.76
C LYS A 355 -23.74 -18.50 0.67
N GLN A 356 -23.26 -17.27 0.76
CA GLN A 356 -24.06 -16.05 0.60
C GLN A 356 -24.14 -15.59 -0.86
N MET A 357 -23.25 -16.07 -1.72
CA MET A 357 -23.28 -15.76 -3.15
C MET A 357 -24.51 -16.39 -3.80
N ARG A 358 -25.01 -15.76 -4.87
CA ARG A 358 -26.09 -16.34 -5.68
C ARG A 358 -25.71 -17.72 -6.21
N GLN A 359 -26.69 -18.62 -6.25
CA GLN A 359 -26.52 -19.92 -6.89
C GLN A 359 -26.15 -19.74 -8.37
N GLY A 360 -25.01 -20.31 -8.76
CA GLY A 360 -24.51 -20.23 -10.13
C GLY A 360 -23.89 -18.87 -10.48
N ALA A 361 -23.45 -18.09 -9.49
CA ALA A 361 -22.68 -16.88 -9.69
C ALA A 361 -21.27 -17.16 -10.25
N PHE A 362 -20.65 -16.13 -10.81
CA PHE A 362 -19.24 -16.13 -11.24
C PHE A 362 -18.33 -15.42 -10.24
N LEU A 363 -17.07 -15.85 -10.15
CA LEU A 363 -16.04 -15.20 -9.33
C LEU A 363 -14.81 -14.84 -10.18
N VAL A 364 -14.29 -13.62 -10.04
CA VAL A 364 -13.07 -13.16 -10.70
C VAL A 364 -12.10 -12.58 -9.67
N ASN A 365 -10.86 -13.01 -9.69
CA ASN A 365 -9.81 -12.47 -8.83
C ASN A 365 -8.57 -12.08 -9.64
N THR A 366 -8.32 -10.78 -9.74
CA THR A 366 -7.09 -10.18 -10.29
C THR A 366 -6.41 -9.28 -9.26
N ALA A 367 -6.72 -9.50 -7.97
CA ALA A 367 -6.20 -8.71 -6.87
C ALA A 367 -5.05 -9.45 -6.18
N ARG A 368 -5.36 -10.31 -5.20
CA ARG A 368 -4.39 -11.13 -4.47
C ARG A 368 -4.95 -12.52 -4.19
N GLY A 369 -4.09 -13.53 -4.24
CA GLY A 369 -4.46 -14.93 -4.00
C GLY A 369 -5.10 -15.16 -2.63
N GLY A 370 -4.45 -14.66 -1.57
CA GLY A 370 -4.91 -14.81 -0.18
C GLY A 370 -6.25 -14.14 0.17
N LEU A 371 -6.94 -13.51 -0.78
CA LEU A 371 -8.31 -13.04 -0.58
C LEU A 371 -9.35 -14.17 -0.70
N VAL A 372 -8.99 -15.29 -1.32
CA VAL A 372 -9.89 -16.40 -1.60
C VAL A 372 -9.33 -17.67 -0.97
N ASP A 373 -10.16 -18.37 -0.19
CA ASP A 373 -9.88 -19.74 0.25
C ASP A 373 -10.06 -20.69 -0.95
N GLU A 374 -8.95 -21.18 -1.51
CA GLU A 374 -8.98 -22.01 -2.72
C GLU A 374 -9.64 -23.38 -2.47
N LYS A 375 -9.61 -23.90 -1.25
CA LYS A 375 -10.28 -25.17 -0.92
C LYS A 375 -11.79 -24.98 -0.93
N ALA A 376 -12.28 -23.90 -0.33
CA ALA A 376 -13.70 -23.57 -0.36
C ALA A 376 -14.20 -23.29 -1.79
N LEU A 377 -13.40 -22.58 -2.59
CA LEU A 377 -13.71 -22.33 -4.00
C LEU A 377 -13.76 -23.62 -4.82
N ALA A 378 -12.78 -24.51 -4.66
CA ALA A 378 -12.74 -25.80 -5.35
C ALA A 378 -14.00 -26.62 -5.09
N GLN A 379 -14.44 -26.69 -3.83
CA GLN A 379 -15.67 -27.39 -3.46
C GLN A 379 -16.90 -26.73 -4.06
N ALA A 380 -16.98 -25.40 -4.03
CA ALA A 380 -18.11 -24.66 -4.59
C ALA A 380 -18.26 -24.81 -6.11
N LEU A 381 -17.14 -24.94 -6.84
CA LEU A 381 -17.13 -25.24 -8.28
C LEU A 381 -17.60 -26.67 -8.55
N LYS A 382 -17.14 -27.66 -7.77
CA LYS A 382 -17.57 -29.06 -7.89
C LYS A 382 -19.06 -29.25 -7.61
N GLU A 383 -19.59 -28.51 -6.64
CA GLU A 383 -21.02 -28.53 -6.27
C GLU A 383 -21.89 -27.67 -7.19
N GLY A 384 -21.29 -26.90 -8.11
CA GLY A 384 -22.02 -25.99 -9.00
C GLY A 384 -22.67 -24.78 -8.31
N ARG A 385 -22.32 -24.51 -7.05
CA ARG A 385 -22.71 -23.28 -6.33
C ARG A 385 -22.11 -22.05 -7.00
N ILE A 386 -20.85 -22.16 -7.39
CA ILE A 386 -20.19 -21.22 -8.29
C ILE A 386 -20.17 -21.84 -9.68
N ARG A 387 -20.70 -21.13 -10.67
CA ARG A 387 -20.81 -21.61 -12.05
C ARG A 387 -19.45 -21.66 -12.74
N GLY A 388 -18.55 -20.75 -12.36
CA GLY A 388 -17.17 -20.71 -12.83
C GLY A 388 -16.37 -19.62 -12.14
N ALA A 389 -15.06 -19.78 -12.16
CA ALA A 389 -14.13 -18.82 -11.59
C ALA A 389 -12.99 -18.50 -12.57
N ALA A 390 -12.50 -17.27 -12.52
CA ALA A 390 -11.32 -16.83 -13.26
C ALA A 390 -10.31 -16.15 -12.33
N LEU A 391 -9.13 -16.74 -12.18
CA LEU A 391 -8.11 -16.31 -11.23
C LEU A 391 -6.82 -15.94 -11.97
N ASP A 392 -6.39 -14.68 -11.87
CA ASP A 392 -5.04 -14.29 -12.30
C ASP A 392 -4.01 -14.50 -11.18
N VAL A 393 -4.47 -14.65 -9.93
CA VAL A 393 -3.64 -14.74 -8.73
C VAL A 393 -4.12 -15.87 -7.84
N HIS A 394 -3.18 -16.49 -7.12
CA HIS A 394 -3.40 -17.74 -6.38
C HIS A 394 -2.74 -17.67 -4.99
N GLU A 395 -3.23 -18.44 -4.02
CA GLU A 395 -2.66 -18.49 -2.65
C GLU A 395 -1.17 -18.88 -2.69
N THR A 396 -0.81 -19.81 -3.57
CA THR A 396 0.57 -20.24 -3.79
C THR A 396 0.94 -20.00 -5.25
N GLU A 397 1.96 -19.18 -5.47
CA GLU A 397 2.51 -18.86 -6.79
C GLU A 397 3.98 -19.33 -6.89
N PRO A 398 4.42 -19.87 -8.04
CA PRO A 398 3.70 -19.97 -9.30
C PRO A 398 2.61 -21.06 -9.29
N PHE A 399 1.47 -20.74 -9.91
CA PHE A 399 0.33 -21.66 -10.00
C PHE A 399 0.60 -22.83 -10.95
N SER A 400 0.07 -24.00 -10.61
CA SER A 400 0.09 -25.19 -11.48
C SER A 400 -1.23 -25.95 -11.38
N PHE A 401 -1.84 -26.25 -12.54
CA PHE A 401 -3.03 -27.10 -12.61
C PHE A 401 -2.80 -28.54 -12.11
N SER A 402 -1.56 -29.00 -11.98
CA SER A 402 -1.25 -30.36 -11.50
C SER A 402 -1.17 -30.47 -9.98
N GLN A 403 -1.22 -29.36 -9.26
CA GLN A 403 -0.98 -29.28 -7.81
C GLN A 403 -2.02 -28.36 -7.13
N GLY A 404 -2.09 -28.44 -5.81
CA GLY A 404 -2.94 -27.55 -5.01
C GLY A 404 -4.44 -27.91 -4.98
N PRO A 405 -5.25 -27.11 -4.26
CA PRO A 405 -6.67 -27.39 -4.03
C PRO A 405 -7.53 -27.38 -5.30
N LEU A 406 -7.13 -26.59 -6.29
CA LEU A 406 -7.89 -26.35 -7.53
C LEU A 406 -7.62 -27.37 -8.64
N LYS A 407 -6.73 -28.35 -8.42
CA LYS A 407 -6.29 -29.35 -9.41
C LYS A 407 -7.44 -29.98 -10.23
N ASP A 408 -8.49 -30.42 -9.55
CA ASP A 408 -9.64 -31.11 -10.16
C ASP A 408 -10.91 -30.22 -10.16
N ALA A 409 -10.76 -28.90 -10.03
CA ALA A 409 -11.89 -27.98 -10.01
C ALA A 409 -12.41 -27.74 -11.45
N PRO A 410 -13.71 -27.94 -11.72
CA PRO A 410 -14.28 -27.66 -13.03
C PRO A 410 -14.50 -26.16 -13.23
N ASN A 411 -14.73 -25.75 -14.48
CA ASN A 411 -15.10 -24.37 -14.84
C ASN A 411 -14.16 -23.29 -14.28
N LEU A 412 -12.86 -23.57 -14.30
CA LEU A 412 -11.81 -22.67 -13.84
C LEU A 412 -11.01 -22.12 -15.03
N ILE A 413 -10.68 -20.84 -14.97
CA ILE A 413 -9.71 -20.17 -15.84
C ILE A 413 -8.60 -19.63 -14.94
N CYS A 414 -7.34 -19.89 -15.29
CA CYS A 414 -6.20 -19.33 -14.57
C CYS A 414 -5.27 -18.61 -15.54
N THR A 415 -4.73 -17.47 -15.10
CA THR A 415 -3.59 -16.79 -15.73
C THR A 415 -2.47 -16.62 -14.71
N PRO A 416 -1.19 -16.60 -15.13
CA PRO A 416 -0.06 -16.68 -14.21
C PRO A 416 0.39 -15.30 -13.70
N HIS A 417 -0.49 -14.58 -13.00
CA HIS A 417 -0.23 -13.24 -12.44
C HIS A 417 0.25 -12.23 -13.50
N THR A 418 -0.53 -12.11 -14.58
CA THR A 418 -0.18 -11.36 -15.79
C THR A 418 -1.09 -10.16 -16.04
N SER A 419 -2.13 -9.93 -15.22
CA SER A 419 -3.08 -8.83 -15.43
C SER A 419 -2.42 -7.44 -15.42
N TRP A 420 -1.23 -7.29 -14.86
CA TRP A 420 -0.49 -6.04 -14.84
C TRP A 420 0.39 -5.80 -16.08
N TYR A 421 0.66 -6.84 -16.88
CA TYR A 421 1.72 -6.81 -17.87
C TYR A 421 1.28 -6.21 -19.21
N SER A 422 1.90 -5.10 -19.57
CA SER A 422 2.15 -4.67 -20.95
C SER A 422 3.62 -4.24 -21.04
N GLU A 423 4.18 -4.19 -22.25
CA GLU A 423 5.57 -3.70 -22.43
C GLU A 423 5.72 -2.28 -21.86
N GLN A 424 4.70 -1.45 -22.07
CA GLN A 424 4.62 -0.06 -21.62
C GLN A 424 4.47 0.03 -20.10
N ALA A 425 3.52 -0.71 -19.50
CA ALA A 425 3.29 -0.71 -18.06
C ALA A 425 4.51 -1.19 -17.28
N SER A 426 5.19 -2.23 -17.79
CA SER A 426 6.43 -2.76 -17.21
C SER A 426 7.54 -1.70 -17.20
N LEU A 427 7.76 -1.03 -18.34
CA LEU A 427 8.74 0.04 -18.46
C LEU A 427 8.42 1.20 -17.49
N GLU A 428 7.17 1.68 -17.50
CA GLU A 428 6.74 2.80 -16.66
C GLU A 428 6.89 2.49 -15.16
N ALA A 429 6.51 1.27 -14.74
CA ALA A 429 6.63 0.82 -13.35
C ALA A 429 8.09 0.82 -12.86
N ARG A 430 8.99 0.24 -13.67
CA ARG A 430 10.42 0.15 -13.38
C ARG A 430 11.08 1.53 -13.34
N GLU A 431 10.74 2.40 -14.30
CA GLU A 431 11.23 3.77 -14.30
C GLU A 431 10.77 4.57 -13.08
N GLU A 432 9.49 4.49 -12.70
CA GLU A 432 8.99 5.21 -11.53
C GLU A 432 9.57 4.68 -10.23
N ALA A 433 9.76 3.36 -10.11
CA ALA A 433 10.42 2.77 -8.95
C ALA A 433 11.87 3.25 -8.82
N ALA A 434 12.62 3.29 -9.92
CA ALA A 434 13.98 3.84 -9.94
C ALA A 434 14.01 5.34 -9.58
N ARG A 435 13.04 6.13 -10.07
CA ARG A 435 12.91 7.55 -9.67
C ARG A 435 12.61 7.70 -8.19
N GLU A 436 11.81 6.81 -7.59
CA GLU A 436 11.51 6.84 -6.17
C GLU A 436 12.74 6.54 -5.31
N VAL A 437 13.55 5.54 -5.70
CA VAL A 437 14.85 5.29 -5.07
C VAL A 437 15.77 6.51 -5.22
N ARG A 438 15.80 7.15 -6.39
CA ARG A 438 16.58 8.39 -6.60
C ARG A 438 16.14 9.50 -5.65
N ARG A 439 14.82 9.74 -5.51
CA ARG A 439 14.27 10.73 -4.55
C ARG A 439 14.71 10.43 -3.11
N ALA A 440 14.75 9.16 -2.73
CA ALA A 440 15.17 8.72 -1.41
C ALA A 440 16.66 8.96 -1.15
N ILE A 441 17.52 8.74 -2.15
CA ILE A 441 18.97 8.94 -2.06
C ILE A 441 19.33 10.43 -2.05
N THR A 442 18.69 11.23 -2.90
CA THR A 442 19.03 12.65 -3.06
C THR A 442 18.27 13.58 -2.10
N GLY A 443 17.18 13.09 -1.50
CA GLY A 443 16.29 13.85 -0.63
C GLY A 443 16.27 13.36 0.81
N ARG A 444 15.30 13.87 1.58
CA ARG A 444 15.04 13.47 2.97
C ARG A 444 13.87 12.48 3.02
N ILE A 445 14.10 11.30 3.59
CA ILE A 445 13.06 10.31 3.87
C ILE A 445 12.31 10.70 5.17
N PRO A 446 10.97 10.56 5.24
CA PRO A 446 10.04 10.16 4.17
C PRO A 446 9.51 11.34 3.34
N ASP A 447 9.89 12.58 3.63
CA ASP A 447 9.29 13.79 3.06
C ASP A 447 9.44 13.94 1.54
N SER A 448 10.55 13.46 0.98
CA SER A 448 10.85 13.54 -0.45
C SER A 448 10.24 12.40 -1.27
N LEU A 449 9.63 11.42 -0.60
CA LEU A 449 9.05 10.24 -1.25
C LEU A 449 7.66 10.59 -1.79
N LYS A 450 7.35 10.09 -2.99
CA LYS A 450 6.08 10.37 -3.66
C LYS A 450 4.97 9.44 -3.17
N ASN A 451 5.28 8.15 -2.99
CA ASN A 451 4.30 7.10 -2.70
C ASN A 451 4.74 6.23 -1.51
N CYS A 452 5.14 6.85 -0.40
CA CYS A 452 5.47 6.12 0.83
C CYS A 452 4.19 5.60 1.50
N VAL A 453 4.05 4.28 1.60
CA VAL A 453 2.85 3.60 2.11
C VAL A 453 2.87 3.38 3.63
N ASN A 454 4.03 3.59 4.28
CA ASN A 454 4.18 3.46 5.73
C ASN A 454 4.58 4.76 6.42
N LYS A 455 4.27 5.90 5.79
CA LYS A 455 4.64 7.24 6.29
C LYS A 455 4.10 7.51 7.70
N GLU A 456 2.88 7.07 7.99
CA GLU A 456 2.27 7.23 9.32
C GLU A 456 3.07 6.52 10.43
N TYR A 457 3.59 5.33 10.17
CA TYR A 457 4.42 4.57 11.12
C TYR A 457 5.80 5.20 11.30
N LEU A 458 6.36 5.78 10.24
CA LEU A 458 7.65 6.48 10.31
C LEU A 458 7.57 7.81 11.08
N MET A 459 6.40 8.46 11.05
CA MET A 459 6.17 9.75 11.71
C MET A 459 5.59 9.61 13.12
N ALA A 460 5.12 8.42 13.51
CA ALA A 460 4.61 8.16 14.84
C ALA A 460 5.76 8.30 15.87
N THR A 461 5.58 9.18 16.86
CA THR A 461 6.47 9.25 18.03
C THR A 461 6.13 8.06 18.94
N PRO A 462 7.09 7.28 19.44
CA PRO A 462 6.79 6.16 20.34
C PRO A 462 6.10 6.70 21.58
N GLN A 463 4.86 6.26 21.82
CA GLN A 463 4.25 6.37 23.13
C GLN A 463 4.92 5.34 24.03
N TRP A 464 5.83 5.79 24.88
CA TRP A 464 6.42 4.95 25.91
C TRP A 464 5.34 4.61 26.95
N PRO A 465 5.24 3.36 27.44
CA PRO A 465 4.62 3.11 28.73
C PRO A 465 5.43 3.90 29.76
N GLY A 466 4.82 4.95 30.33
CA GLY A 466 5.48 5.76 31.35
C GLY A 466 6.04 4.85 32.44
N VAL A 467 7.31 5.04 32.75
CA VAL A 467 7.90 4.53 33.99
C VAL A 467 7.03 5.06 35.13
N ASP A 468 6.42 4.13 35.87
CA ASP A 468 5.62 4.46 37.04
C ASP A 468 6.55 5.12 38.07
N HIS A 469 6.51 6.44 38.18
CA HIS A 469 7.15 7.18 39.27
C HIS A 469 6.33 6.96 40.55
N GLY A 470 6.35 5.73 41.04
CA GLY A 470 5.45 5.25 42.09
C GLY A 470 6.03 4.12 42.93
N ALA A 471 7.35 4.02 43.08
CA ALA A 471 7.98 3.13 44.04
C ALA A 471 9.02 3.89 44.87
N VAL A 472 8.56 4.87 45.65
CA VAL A 472 9.32 5.37 46.80
C VAL A 472 9.15 4.34 47.92
N HIS A 473 10.25 3.69 48.28
CA HIS A 473 10.35 2.80 49.43
C HIS A 473 9.73 3.45 50.68
N SER A 474 8.69 2.81 51.23
CA SER A 474 8.04 3.21 52.46
C SER A 474 8.58 2.41 53.65
N GLU A 475 9.81 2.67 54.09
CA GLU A 475 10.25 2.32 55.44
C GLU A 475 11.30 3.33 55.92
N GLN A 476 10.84 4.33 56.68
CA GLN A 476 11.54 5.05 57.77
C GLN A 476 11.04 6.49 57.87
N ASN A 477 9.97 6.69 58.64
CA ASN A 477 9.96 7.59 59.79
C ASN A 477 8.53 7.69 60.33
N GLY A 478 8.35 7.22 61.56
CA GLY A 478 7.13 7.45 62.32
C GLY A 478 7.07 8.89 62.82
N ALA A 479 5.90 9.51 62.72
CA ALA A 479 5.34 10.46 63.68
C ALA A 479 3.92 10.84 63.25
N ALA A 480 3.03 10.92 64.24
CA ALA A 480 1.60 11.11 64.14
C ALA A 480 1.16 12.45 63.50
N ALA A 481 0.02 12.44 62.79
CA ALA A 481 -1.03 13.46 62.91
C ALA A 481 -2.31 13.04 62.16
N TYR A 482 -3.40 12.91 62.91
CA TYR A 482 -4.76 12.77 62.42
C TYR A 482 -5.23 14.03 61.67
N ARG A 483 -6.00 13.85 60.60
CA ARG A 483 -7.10 14.76 60.22
C ARG A 483 -8.16 14.01 59.40
N PHE A 484 -9.34 13.83 60.00
CA PHE A 484 -10.56 13.44 59.31
C PHE A 484 -11.13 14.60 58.49
N PRO A 485 -11.88 14.34 57.40
CA PRO A 485 -12.93 15.25 56.95
C PRO A 485 -14.29 14.83 57.52
N THR A 486 -14.86 15.69 58.37
CA THR A 486 -16.31 15.96 58.55
C THR A 486 -16.97 16.16 57.18
N GLY A 487 -17.95 15.35 56.73
CA GLY A 487 -19.38 15.38 57.06
C GLY A 487 -20.16 16.21 56.02
N LEU A 488 -21.42 15.98 55.62
CA LEU A 488 -22.40 14.90 55.77
C LEU A 488 -23.62 15.26 54.86
N VAL A 489 -24.09 14.30 54.04
CA VAL A 489 -25.49 13.79 53.84
C VAL A 489 -26.67 14.66 53.35
N GLY A 490 -27.47 14.02 52.47
CA GLY A 490 -28.95 13.87 52.61
C GLY A 490 -29.63 13.19 51.40
N VAL A 491 -30.59 12.25 51.47
CA VAL A 491 -31.27 11.46 52.52
C VAL A 491 -32.02 10.26 51.86
N THR A 492 -31.93 9.10 52.52
CA THR A 492 -32.74 7.85 52.65
C THR A 492 -33.89 7.42 51.71
N ALA A 493 -33.98 6.10 51.48
CA ALA A 493 -35.23 5.33 51.61
C ALA A 493 -34.95 3.92 52.17
N GLY A 494 -35.73 3.48 53.15
CA GLY A 494 -35.76 2.12 53.68
C GLY A 494 -37.16 1.79 54.18
N GLY A 495 -37.58 0.53 54.05
CA GLY A 495 -38.81 0.02 54.66
C GLY A 495 -39.35 -1.27 54.03
N LEU A 496 -39.45 -2.32 54.85
CA LEU A 496 -39.69 -3.74 54.57
C LEU A 496 -41.16 -4.17 54.38
N THR A 497 -41.30 -5.49 54.12
CA THR A 497 -42.45 -6.44 54.31
C THR A 497 -43.26 -6.72 53.04
N GLY A 498 -43.61 -7.94 52.66
CA GLY A 498 -43.38 -9.29 53.20
C GLY A 498 -44.17 -10.31 52.34
N ALA A 499 -43.71 -11.57 52.37
CA ALA A 499 -44.45 -12.81 52.14
C ALA A 499 -45.21 -13.09 50.81
N GLY A 500 -44.89 -14.25 50.22
CA GLY A 500 -45.92 -15.21 49.78
C GLY A 500 -45.92 -15.61 48.30
N ALA A 501 -45.50 -16.86 48.05
CA ALA A 501 -46.09 -17.86 47.13
C ALA A 501 -46.52 -17.42 45.71
N ALA A 502 -45.85 -17.88 44.64
CA ALA A 502 -45.99 -19.19 43.98
C ALA A 502 -47.02 -19.24 42.82
N VAL A 503 -46.65 -20.04 41.81
CA VAL A 503 -47.48 -20.76 40.83
C VAL A 503 -47.84 -20.08 39.49
N GLU A 504 -47.27 -20.68 38.44
CA GLU A 504 -47.79 -21.06 37.10
C GLU A 504 -49.02 -20.38 36.47
N GLY A 505 -48.90 -20.11 35.15
CA GLY A 505 -49.70 -20.88 34.19
C GLY A 505 -50.77 -20.16 33.34
N ILE A 506 -50.58 -20.28 32.00
CA ILE A 506 -51.60 -20.58 30.97
C ILE A 506 -52.50 -19.45 30.41
N VAL A 507 -52.13 -18.99 29.20
CA VAL A 507 -52.83 -19.04 27.87
C VAL A 507 -54.33 -18.66 27.70
N ALA A 508 -54.52 -17.81 26.67
CA ALA A 508 -55.60 -17.66 25.66
C ALA A 508 -56.84 -16.77 25.92
N GLY A 509 -57.11 -15.91 24.91
CA GLY A 509 -58.40 -15.25 24.68
C GLY A 509 -58.40 -14.35 23.43
N ASN A 510 -58.88 -14.89 22.31
CA ASN A 510 -59.20 -14.17 21.07
C ASN A 510 -60.46 -13.28 21.21
N LEU A 511 -60.49 -12.14 20.50
CA LEU A 511 -61.57 -11.56 19.63
C LEU A 511 -61.24 -10.05 19.42
N ALA A 512 -60.88 -9.58 18.21
CA ALA A 512 -61.66 -9.31 16.99
C ALA A 512 -62.50 -8.00 17.02
N MET A 513 -62.20 -7.09 16.07
CA MET A 513 -63.03 -6.14 15.27
C MET A 513 -62.10 -4.99 14.79
N ALA A 514 -61.66 -4.85 13.53
CA ALA A 514 -62.31 -4.63 12.23
C ALA A 514 -62.70 -3.17 11.91
N HIS A 515 -62.54 -2.82 10.60
CA HIS A 515 -62.73 -1.55 9.85
C HIS A 515 -61.45 -0.74 9.60
N GLY A 516 -61.07 -0.36 8.37
CA GLY A 516 -61.67 -0.50 7.04
C GLY A 516 -60.80 0.24 6.01
N ILE A 517 -60.76 -0.30 4.79
CA ILE A 517 -59.97 0.14 3.62
C ILE A 517 -60.76 1.17 2.79
N ALA A 518 -60.08 2.15 2.15
CA ALA A 518 -60.38 2.57 0.77
C ALA A 518 -59.21 3.35 0.12
N PRO A 519 -59.07 3.32 -1.23
CA PRO A 519 -57.81 3.45 -1.99
C PRO A 519 -57.77 4.71 -2.90
N MET A 520 -56.68 4.91 -3.68
CA MET A 520 -56.54 5.57 -5.02
C MET A 520 -55.02 5.74 -5.33
N SER A 521 -54.43 5.76 -6.54
CA SER A 521 -54.79 5.48 -7.94
C SER A 521 -53.49 5.59 -8.77
N ARG A 522 -53.23 4.68 -9.72
CA ARG A 522 -52.08 4.72 -10.67
C ARG A 522 -52.36 5.64 -11.87
N PRO A 523 -51.37 6.34 -12.44
CA PRO A 523 -51.49 6.99 -13.75
C PRO A 523 -51.11 6.04 -14.92
N PRO A 524 -51.59 6.32 -16.16
CA PRO A 524 -51.61 5.36 -17.27
C PRO A 524 -50.38 5.42 -18.19
N HIS A 525 -50.16 4.29 -18.88
CA HIS A 525 -49.17 4.08 -19.93
C HIS A 525 -49.48 4.88 -21.21
N THR A 526 -48.44 5.44 -21.83
CA THR A 526 -48.44 5.97 -23.21
C THR A 526 -47.87 4.95 -24.20
N PRO A 527 -48.48 4.74 -25.38
CA PRO A 527 -48.04 3.74 -26.36
C PRO A 527 -47.00 4.26 -27.37
N SER A 528 -46.11 3.37 -27.82
CA SER A 528 -45.19 3.58 -28.95
C SER A 528 -45.89 3.36 -30.31
N PRO A 529 -45.57 4.14 -31.36
CA PRO A 529 -46.18 3.98 -32.68
C PRO A 529 -45.37 3.08 -33.62
N GLY A 530 -46.06 2.23 -34.39
CA GLY A 530 -45.62 1.83 -35.73
C GLY A 530 -45.43 0.33 -35.99
N GLN A 531 -46.52 -0.39 -36.28
CA GLN A 531 -46.56 -1.37 -37.38
C GLN A 531 -48.02 -1.62 -37.81
N PRO A 532 -48.31 -1.73 -39.13
CA PRO A 532 -49.66 -1.74 -39.66
C PRO A 532 -50.35 -3.10 -39.56
N SER A 533 -51.67 -3.00 -39.53
CA SER A 533 -52.69 -4.03 -39.38
C SER A 533 -52.70 -5.13 -40.45
N LYS A 534 -53.12 -6.31 -39.98
CA LYS A 534 -53.55 -7.51 -40.72
C LYS A 534 -54.43 -7.22 -41.95
N ALA A 535 -54.27 -8.06 -42.97
CA ALA A 535 -55.36 -8.53 -43.81
C ALA A 535 -55.51 -10.05 -43.62
N GLU A 536 -56.68 -10.47 -43.12
CA GLU A 536 -57.15 -11.86 -43.14
C GLU A 536 -57.92 -12.08 -44.45
N THR A 537 -57.61 -13.17 -45.17
CA THR A 537 -58.56 -13.87 -46.04
C THR A 537 -58.18 -15.35 -46.15
N ASP A 538 -59.10 -16.19 -45.67
CA ASP A 538 -59.41 -17.58 -46.01
C ASP A 538 -58.68 -18.23 -47.20
N ARG A 539 -58.18 -19.47 -46.99
CA ARG A 539 -58.80 -20.69 -47.55
C ARG A 539 -58.06 -21.98 -47.18
N ASP A 540 -58.85 -22.98 -46.82
CA ASP A 540 -58.52 -24.40 -46.65
C ASP A 540 -57.84 -25.05 -47.88
N MET A 541 -56.88 -25.94 -47.64
CA MET A 541 -56.89 -27.38 -48.01
C MET A 541 -55.46 -28.01 -47.97
N PRO A 542 -55.32 -29.36 -47.82
CA PRO A 542 -54.18 -30.02 -47.19
C PRO A 542 -53.24 -30.80 -48.16
N THR A 543 -52.32 -31.56 -47.55
CA THR A 543 -51.57 -32.75 -48.02
C THR A 543 -50.24 -32.61 -48.78
N ASP A 544 -49.24 -33.32 -48.21
CA ASP A 544 -48.13 -34.08 -48.79
C ASP A 544 -47.27 -33.51 -49.92
N GLN A 545 -46.00 -33.24 -49.59
CA GLN A 545 -44.82 -33.95 -50.13
C GLN A 545 -43.55 -33.68 -49.31
#